data_AF-A0A945K8Y8-F1
#
_entry.id   AF-A0A945K8Y8-F1
#
_cell.length_a   1.000
_cell.length_b   1.000
_cell.length_c   1.000
_cell.angle_alpha   90.00
_cell.angle_beta   90.00
_cell.angle_gamma   90.00
#
_symmetry.space_group_name_H-M   'P 1'
#
loop_
_entity.id
_entity.type
_entity.pdbx_description
1 polymer ?
#
loop_
_entity_poly.entity_id
_entity_poly.type
_entity_poly.pdbx_seq_one_letter_code
_entity_poly.pdbx_strand_id
1 'polypeptide(L)' 'VRRIAEIAFDVNEGTENIGARRLHTIMERLLEEISYEASELGAKKETFSIDKAFVDKQLGELAANEDLTRFIL' A
#
# COMPACT_ATOMS: atom_id res chain seq x y z
N VAL A 1 -4.53 -6.11 -8.28
CA VAL A 1 -5.28 -6.20 -6.99
C VAL A 1 -4.82 -7.34 -6.09
N ARG A 2 -4.54 -8.55 -6.60
CA ARG A 2 -4.18 -9.73 -5.78
C ARG A 2 -3.13 -9.46 -4.69
N ARG A 3 -1.99 -8.83 -5.03
CA ARG A 3 -0.92 -8.57 -4.07
C ARG A 3 -1.33 -7.66 -2.90
N ILE A 4 -2.17 -6.66 -3.18
CA ILE A 4 -2.70 -5.74 -2.16
C ILE A 4 -3.59 -6.52 -1.17
N ALA A 5 -4.44 -7.41 -1.69
CA ALA A 5 -5.29 -8.24 -0.86
C ALA A 5 -4.49 -9.24 0.00
N GLU A 6 -3.42 -9.82 -0.55
CA GLU A 6 -2.50 -10.69 0.21
C GLU A 6 -1.86 -9.91 1.37
N ILE A 7 -1.32 -8.72 1.14
CA ILE A 7 -0.73 -7.89 2.19
C ILE A 7 -1.77 -7.49 3.25
N ALA A 8 -2.98 -7.10 2.84
CA ALA A 8 -4.06 -6.77 3.77
C ALA A 8 -4.47 -7.95 4.66
N PHE A 9 -4.44 -9.16 4.11
CA PHE A 9 -4.70 -10.37 4.86
C PHE A 9 -3.55 -10.68 5.84
N ASP A 10 -2.30 -10.65 5.38
CA ASP A 10 -1.12 -10.92 6.20
C ASP A 10 -1.03 -9.96 7.39
N VAL A 11 -1.30 -8.68 7.16
CA VAL A 11 -1.33 -7.65 8.21
C VAL A 11 -2.47 -7.90 9.22
N ASN A 12 -3.65 -8.32 8.76
CA ASN A 12 -4.76 -8.65 9.65
C ASN A 12 -4.46 -9.88 10.53
N GLU A 13 -3.69 -10.85 10.02
CA GLU A 13 -3.26 -12.02 10.80
C GLU A 13 -2.13 -11.68 11.78
N GLY A 14 -1.21 -10.80 11.39
CA GLY A 14 -0.09 -10.36 12.25
C GLY A 14 -0.46 -9.28 13.27
N THR A 15 -1.62 -8.63 13.14
CA THR A 15 -2.05 -7.55 14.05
C THR A 15 -3.52 -7.71 14.44
N GLU A 16 -4.25 -6.62 14.66
CA GLU A 16 -5.68 -6.67 14.88
C GLU A 16 -6.42 -6.87 13.54
N ASN A 17 -7.24 -7.92 13.46
CA ASN A 17 -8.04 -8.16 12.28
C ASN A 17 -9.25 -7.20 12.25
N ILE A 18 -9.13 -6.14 11.44
CA ILE A 18 -10.21 -5.17 11.21
C ILE A 18 -10.98 -5.45 9.90
N GLY A 19 -10.75 -6.62 9.31
CA GLY A 19 -11.35 -7.06 8.06
C GLY A 19 -11.01 -6.15 6.88
N ALA A 20 -11.99 -5.92 5.99
CA ALA A 20 -11.80 -5.15 4.77
C ALA A 20 -11.39 -3.69 5.00
N ARG A 21 -11.59 -3.13 6.21
CA ARG A 21 -11.17 -1.75 6.52
C ARG A 21 -9.68 -1.55 6.36
N ARG A 22 -8.88 -2.60 6.54
CA ARG A 22 -7.42 -2.61 6.35
C ARG A 22 -7.01 -2.17 4.94
N LEU A 23 -7.86 -2.41 3.94
CA LEU A 23 -7.58 -1.97 2.57
C LEU A 23 -7.51 -0.45 2.45
N HIS A 24 -8.22 0.32 3.29
CA HIS A 24 -8.17 1.79 3.21
C HIS A 24 -6.77 2.32 3.55
N THR A 25 -6.21 1.92 4.69
CA THR A 25 -4.88 2.40 5.12
C THR A 25 -3.78 1.91 4.19
N ILE A 26 -3.89 0.67 3.71
CA ILE A 26 -2.95 0.12 2.72
C ILE A 26 -2.99 0.89 1.40
N MET A 27 -4.19 1.23 0.90
CA MET A 27 -4.32 1.97 -0.36
C MET A 27 -3.82 3.41 -0.22
N GLU A 28 -4.02 4.07 0.92
CA GLU A 28 -3.47 5.40 1.17
C GLU A 28 -1.94 5.38 1.12
N ARG A 29 -1.30 4.42 1.79
CA ARG A 29 0.16 4.27 1.75
C ARG A 29 0.68 3.93 0.35
N LEU A 30 0.02 3.02 -0.35
CA LEU A 30 0.42 2.64 -1.72
C LEU A 30 0.40 3.84 -2.67
N LEU A 31 -0.53 4.77 -2.49
CA LEU A 31 -0.73 5.91 -3.38
C LEU A 31 -0.02 7.20 -2.89
N GLU A 32 0.69 7.16 -1.76
CA GLU A 32 1.32 8.35 -1.15
C GLU A 32 2.32 9.03 -2.11
N GLU A 33 3.27 8.28 -2.66
CA GLU A 33 4.28 8.78 -3.62
C GLU A 33 3.61 9.29 -4.91
N ILE A 34 2.63 8.54 -5.42
CA ILE A 34 1.89 8.93 -6.64
C ILE A 34 1.11 10.22 -6.42
N SER A 35 0.48 10.37 -5.26
CA SER A 35 -0.29 11.57 -4.92
C SER A 35 0.62 12.79 -4.76
N TYR A 36 1.86 12.60 -4.30
CA TYR A 36 2.85 13.68 -4.21
C TYR A 36 3.31 14.14 -5.61
N GLU A 37 3.59 13.19 -6.50
CA GLU A 37 4.07 13.47 -7.87
C GLU A 37 2.94 13.73 -8.89
N ALA A 38 1.68 13.60 -8.47
CA ALA A 38 0.51 13.65 -9.36
C ALA A 38 0.44 14.93 -10.20
N SER A 39 0.88 16.07 -9.66
CA SER A 39 0.90 17.36 -10.36
C SER A 39 1.88 17.34 -11.55
N GLU A 40 3.06 16.74 -11.39
CA GLU A 40 4.07 16.61 -12.44
C GLU A 40 3.70 15.53 -13.46
N LEU A 41 3.18 14.38 -12.99
CA LEU A 41 2.72 13.28 -13.85
C LEU A 41 1.54 13.70 -14.73
N GLY A 42 0.59 14.45 -14.15
CA GLY A 42 -0.56 15.01 -14.86
C GLY A 42 -0.13 16.02 -15.93
N ALA A 43 0.88 16.86 -15.65
CA ALA A 43 1.44 17.78 -16.64
C ALA A 43 2.08 17.04 -17.82
N LYS A 44 2.67 15.86 -17.60
CA LYS A 44 3.29 15.01 -18.63
C LYS A 44 2.30 14.10 -19.37
N LYS A 45 1.01 14.05 -18.96
CA LYS A 45 -0.01 13.10 -19.45
C LYS A 45 0.46 11.64 -19.41
N GLU A 46 1.26 11.30 -18.40
CA GLU A 46 1.86 9.98 -18.28
C GLU A 46 0.89 9.01 -17.63
N THR A 47 0.84 7.76 -18.13
CA THR A 47 0.02 6.71 -17.53
C THR A 47 0.85 5.95 -16.51
N PHE A 48 0.43 5.98 -15.24
CA PHE A 48 1.11 5.23 -14.19
C PHE A 48 0.51 3.83 -14.05
N SER A 49 1.36 2.79 -14.09
CA SER A 49 0.94 1.40 -13.91
C SER A 49 1.37 0.89 -12.54
N ILE A 50 0.40 0.46 -11.73
CA ILE A 50 0.65 -0.16 -10.43
C ILE A 50 0.82 -1.67 -10.66
N ASP A 51 2.07 -2.11 -10.73
CA ASP A 51 2.41 -3.53 -10.84
C ASP A 51 2.76 -4.15 -9.48
N LYS A 52 3.07 -5.45 -9.48
CA LYS A 52 3.44 -6.18 -8.26
C LYS A 52 4.73 -5.60 -7.63
N ALA A 53 5.72 -5.25 -8.45
CA ALA A 53 7.00 -4.76 -7.96
C ALA A 53 6.85 -3.42 -7.24
N PHE A 54 5.99 -2.54 -7.77
CA PHE A 54 5.64 -1.28 -7.10
C PHE A 54 4.93 -1.53 -5.77
N VAL A 55 3.95 -2.45 -5.73
CA VAL A 55 3.25 -2.81 -4.49
C VAL A 55 4.22 -3.36 -3.45
N ASP A 56 5.15 -4.23 -3.84
CA ASP A 56 6.18 -4.80 -2.95
C ASP A 56 7.18 -3.74 -2.48
N LYS A 57 7.56 -2.79 -3.34
CA LYS A 57 8.43 -1.66 -2.98
C LYS A 57 7.79 -0.79 -1.90
N GLN A 58 6.50 -0.45 -2.05
CA GLN A 58 5.82 0.45 -1.12
C GLN A 58 5.42 -0.21 0.20
N LEU A 59 5.00 -1.47 0.15
CA LEU A 59 4.34 -2.12 1.29
C LEU A 59 5.11 -3.31 1.85
N GLY A 60 6.18 -3.77 1.19
CA GLY A 60 6.91 -4.97 1.56
C GLY A 60 7.62 -4.88 2.91
N GLU A 61 8.31 -3.76 3.18
CA GLU A 61 8.95 -3.55 4.49
C GLU A 61 7.94 -3.35 5.62
N LEU A 62 6.83 -2.66 5.33
CA LEU A 62 5.74 -2.48 6.28
C LEU A 62 5.15 -3.83 6.68
N ALA A 63 4.76 -4.64 5.71
CA ALA A 63 4.18 -5.96 5.96
C ALA A 63 5.12 -6.94 6.68
N ALA A 64 6.44 -6.75 6.56
CA ALA A 64 7.43 -7.60 7.21
C ALA A 64 7.70 -7.23 8.68
N ASN A 65 7.25 -6.06 9.15
CA ASN A 65 7.52 -5.58 10.50
C ASN A 65 6.22 -5.29 11.26
N GLU A 66 5.96 -6.12 12.27
CA GLU A 66 4.73 -6.07 13.08
C GLU A 66 4.59 -4.77 13.88
N ASP A 67 5.71 -4.24 14.41
CA ASP A 67 5.72 -2.98 15.15
C ASP A 67 5.43 -1.81 14.21
N LEU A 68 6.10 -1.73 13.05
CA LEU A 68 5.83 -0.71 12.03
C LEU A 68 4.38 -0.77 11.55
N THR A 69 3.88 -1.98 11.30
CA THR A 69 2.49 -2.19 10.89
C THR A 69 1.51 -1.66 11.93
N ARG A 70 1.74 -1.93 13.22
CA ARG A 70 0.83 -1.52 14.31
C ARG A 70 0.75 0.00 14.50
N PHE A 71 1.79 0.76 14.12
CA PHE A 71 1.82 2.22 14.25
C PHE A 71 1.51 2.97 12.95
N ILE A 72 1.73 2.35 11.78
CA ILE A 72 1.63 3.02 10.47
C ILE A 72 0.39 2.58 9.66
N LEU A 73 -0.15 1.37 9.92
CA LEU A 73 -1.18 0.71 9.09
C LEU A 73 -2.43 0.24 9.84
#